data_AF-A0A9E4ZRC6-F1
#
_entry.id   AF-A0A9E4ZRC6-F1
#
_cell.length_a   1.000
_cell.length_b   1.000
_cell.length_c   1.000
_cell.angle_alpha   90.00
_cell.angle_beta   90.00
_cell.angle_gamma   90.00
#
_symmetry.space_group_name_H-M   'P 1'
#
loop_
_entity.id
_entity.type
_entity.pdbx_description
1 polymer ?
#
loop_
_entity_poly.entity_id
_entity_poly.type
_entity_poly.pdbx_seq_one_letter_code
_entity_poly.pdbx_strand_id
1 'polypeptide(L)'
;MRLITKLILASFVTELALFIGVSAVPYYNPVLVSQFNSTATPLYHTTMINRAISIFSHNLIIAILDAIPFFGLAMLGFSMIDTALTLSAYSTSQGVSGLISSIFLLTLPHSWLELPSYAIAAGSGLYIGLNYKDWKRGVLTLIIMPIELLVAAFVESSEISIELAGGNPYISWAYGAPAIAGIVLLYYFIQKLADKVSIFGKKATTTTQSSKASPVITPQQDFWKKAEDAEKSGDLTGAMNSYWDYILNVIFNYGIKKFTFKPVSVEDYYTVLIKTGDNTLVQNFDNARNIYLSKDTSRFSEFKENIKYLKDKLAV
;
A
#
# COMPACT_ATOMS: atom_id res chain seq x y z
N MET A 1 5.93 3.76 3.94
CA MET A 1 4.69 3.33 3.25
C MET A 1 4.53 1.82 3.37
N ARG A 2 3.35 1.33 3.77
CA ARG A 2 3.09 -0.11 3.98
C ARG A 2 3.08 -0.87 2.66
N LEU A 3 3.36 -2.18 2.70
CA LEU A 3 3.33 -3.02 1.50
C LEU A 3 1.98 -2.94 0.77
N ILE A 4 0.85 -3.06 1.49
CA ILE A 4 -0.49 -2.95 0.87
C ILE A 4 -0.66 -1.61 0.13
N THR A 5 -0.19 -0.50 0.70
CA THR A 5 -0.24 0.81 0.05
C THR A 5 0.63 0.88 -1.20
N LYS A 6 1.83 0.28 -1.17
CA LYS A 6 2.70 0.19 -2.34
C LYS A 6 2.04 -0.61 -3.46
N LEU A 7 1.37 -1.73 -3.13
CA LEU A 7 0.69 -2.57 -4.11
C LEU A 7 -0.53 -1.88 -4.73
N ILE A 8 -1.32 -1.17 -3.93
CA ILE A 8 -2.45 -0.36 -4.43
C ILE A 8 -1.93 0.72 -5.38
N LEU A 9 -0.92 1.49 -4.98
CA LEU A 9 -0.35 2.53 -5.85
C LEU A 9 0.28 1.97 -7.13
N ALA A 10 0.96 0.83 -7.05
CA ALA A 10 1.51 0.18 -8.24
C ALA A 10 0.40 -0.29 -9.20
N SER A 11 -0.70 -0.82 -8.66
CA SER A 11 -1.87 -1.22 -9.45
C SER A 11 -2.52 0.00 -10.11
N PHE A 12 -2.70 1.09 -9.36
CA PHE A 12 -3.25 2.36 -9.84
C PHE A 12 -2.41 2.98 -10.98
N VAL A 13 -1.09 3.00 -10.85
CA VAL A 13 -0.22 3.49 -11.93
C VAL A 13 -0.30 2.58 -13.16
N THR A 14 -0.41 1.26 -12.94
CA THR A 14 -0.48 0.28 -14.03
C THR A 14 -1.79 0.40 -14.81
N GLU A 15 -2.94 0.49 -14.13
CA GLU A 15 -4.23 0.68 -14.80
C GLU A 15 -4.28 2.00 -15.57
N LEU A 16 -3.75 3.11 -15.03
CA LEU A 16 -3.69 4.39 -15.75
C LEU A 16 -2.84 4.29 -17.01
N ALA A 17 -1.67 3.64 -16.92
CA ALA A 17 -0.80 3.44 -18.06
C ALA A 17 -1.46 2.58 -19.14
N LEU A 18 -2.16 1.51 -18.75
CA LEU A 18 -2.91 0.66 -19.68
C LEU A 18 -4.07 1.43 -20.32
N PHE A 19 -4.90 2.09 -19.51
CA PHE A 19 -6.07 2.82 -19.98
C PHE A 19 -5.69 3.91 -20.99
N ILE A 20 -4.72 4.76 -20.66
CA ILE A 20 -4.25 5.84 -21.56
C ILE A 20 -3.52 5.26 -22.77
N GLY A 21 -2.61 4.30 -22.55
CA GLY A 21 -1.78 3.73 -23.60
C GLY A 21 -2.59 3.00 -24.68
N VAL A 22 -3.60 2.23 -24.27
CA VAL A 22 -4.49 1.52 -25.19
C VAL A 22 -5.48 2.48 -25.85
N SER A 23 -6.05 3.44 -25.11
CA SER A 23 -6.95 4.45 -25.68
C SER A 23 -6.28 5.34 -26.72
N ALA A 24 -4.95 5.47 -26.67
CA ALA A 24 -4.18 6.26 -27.64
C ALA A 24 -4.08 5.62 -29.02
N VAL A 25 -4.32 4.32 -29.15
CA VAL A 25 -4.31 3.62 -30.44
C VAL A 25 -5.69 3.75 -31.08
N PRO A 26 -5.81 4.42 -32.26
CA PRO A 26 -7.08 4.48 -32.97
C PRO A 26 -7.56 3.07 -33.32
N TYR A 27 -8.74 2.73 -32.83
CA TYR A 27 -9.33 1.42 -33.03
C TYR A 27 -10.72 1.61 -33.63
N TYR A 28 -11.02 0.95 -34.74
CA TYR A 28 -12.34 1.02 -35.37
C TYR A 28 -12.99 -0.36 -35.34
N ASN A 29 -14.05 -0.49 -34.56
CA ASN A 29 -14.77 -1.75 -34.42
C ASN A 29 -16.28 -1.48 -34.26
N PRO A 30 -17.08 -1.61 -35.33
CA PRO A 30 -18.52 -1.29 -35.28
C PRO A 30 -19.31 -2.22 -34.35
N VAL A 31 -18.81 -3.43 -34.08
CA VAL A 31 -19.45 -4.36 -33.13
C VAL A 31 -19.35 -3.81 -31.71
N LEU A 32 -18.16 -3.37 -31.29
CA LEU A 32 -17.98 -2.74 -29.97
C LEU A 32 -18.78 -1.45 -29.82
N VAL A 33 -18.84 -0.62 -30.87
CA VAL A 33 -19.67 0.59 -30.87
C VAL A 33 -21.15 0.25 -30.69
N SER A 34 -21.65 -0.77 -31.39
CA SER A 34 -23.02 -1.25 -31.22
C SER A 34 -23.28 -1.80 -29.81
N GLN A 35 -22.33 -2.55 -29.24
CA GLN A 35 -22.43 -3.06 -27.87
C GLN A 35 -22.46 -1.92 -26.86
N PHE A 36 -21.54 -0.95 -26.98
CA PHE A 36 -21.53 0.24 -26.14
C PHE A 36 -22.86 0.99 -26.21
N ASN A 37 -23.36 1.28 -27.42
CA ASN A 37 -24.64 1.98 -27.58
C ASN A 37 -25.83 1.20 -26.99
N SER A 38 -25.81 -0.13 -27.09
CA SER A 38 -26.87 -0.97 -26.50
C SER A 38 -26.85 -0.97 -24.97
N THR A 39 -25.71 -0.68 -24.36
CA THR A 39 -25.55 -0.59 -22.89
C THR A 39 -25.76 0.84 -22.38
N ALA A 40 -25.20 1.84 -23.07
CA ALA A 40 -25.23 3.23 -22.63
C ALA A 40 -26.60 3.90 -22.88
N THR A 41 -27.21 3.67 -24.04
CA THR A 41 -28.46 4.37 -24.41
C THR A 41 -29.60 4.13 -23.42
N PRO A 42 -29.88 2.89 -22.96
CA PRO A 42 -30.91 2.67 -21.96
C PRO A 42 -30.66 3.42 -20.65
N LEU A 43 -29.39 3.54 -20.22
CA LEU A 43 -29.03 4.23 -18.98
C LEU A 43 -29.42 5.71 -19.01
N TYR A 44 -29.32 6.37 -20.17
CA TYR A 44 -29.72 7.78 -20.33
C TYR A 44 -31.21 8.03 -20.06
N HIS A 45 -32.06 7.01 -20.24
CA HIS A 45 -33.51 7.14 -20.01
C HIS A 45 -33.97 6.67 -18.61
N THR A 46 -33.04 6.23 -17.75
CA THR A 46 -33.35 5.83 -16.38
C THR A 46 -33.21 6.98 -15.38
N THR A 47 -33.86 6.86 -14.23
CA THR A 47 -33.69 7.80 -13.10
C THR A 47 -32.25 7.76 -12.58
N MET A 48 -31.77 8.87 -12.00
CA MET A 48 -30.42 8.96 -11.44
C MET A 48 -30.08 7.80 -10.48
N ILE A 49 -31.01 7.41 -9.61
CA ILE A 49 -30.80 6.32 -8.65
C ILE A 49 -30.67 4.97 -9.37
N ASN A 50 -31.56 4.67 -10.32
CA ASN A 50 -31.51 3.40 -11.05
C ASN A 50 -30.24 3.31 -11.91
N ARG A 51 -29.83 4.42 -12.52
CA ARG A 51 -28.57 4.52 -13.26
C ARG A 51 -27.37 4.25 -12.35
N ALA A 52 -27.31 4.89 -11.18
CA ALA A 52 -26.24 4.68 -10.21
C ALA A 52 -26.16 3.23 -9.73
N ILE A 53 -27.30 2.58 -9.45
CA ILE A 53 -27.33 1.16 -9.07
C ILE A 53 -26.82 0.27 -10.20
N SER A 54 -27.18 0.57 -11.45
CA SER A 54 -26.72 -0.19 -12.61
C SER A 54 -25.21 -0.07 -12.81
N ILE A 55 -24.67 1.16 -12.77
CA ILE A 55 -23.24 1.44 -12.87
C ILE A 55 -22.48 0.75 -11.73
N PHE A 56 -22.95 0.93 -10.49
CA PHE A 56 -22.36 0.29 -9.31
C PHE A 56 -22.32 -1.24 -9.44
N SER A 57 -23.43 -1.85 -9.86
CA SER A 57 -23.51 -3.31 -9.96
C SER A 57 -22.54 -3.86 -11.01
N HIS A 58 -22.41 -3.17 -12.14
CA HIS A 58 -21.46 -3.54 -13.18
C HIS A 58 -20.01 -3.46 -12.67
N ASN A 59 -19.64 -2.32 -12.10
CA ASN A 59 -18.27 -2.07 -11.62
C ASN A 59 -17.91 -2.96 -10.42
N LEU A 60 -18.88 -3.26 -9.55
CA LEU A 60 -18.67 -4.16 -8.42
C LEU A 60 -18.32 -5.58 -8.87
N ILE A 61 -18.94 -6.08 -9.95
CA ILE A 61 -18.62 -7.42 -10.48
C ILE A 61 -17.16 -7.45 -10.94
N ILE A 62 -16.71 -6.43 -11.67
CA ILE A 62 -15.33 -6.30 -12.14
C ILE A 62 -14.38 -6.25 -10.94
N ALA A 63 -14.64 -5.36 -9.98
CA ALA A 63 -13.78 -5.20 -8.81
C ALA A 63 -13.72 -6.45 -7.91
N ILE A 64 -14.78 -7.26 -7.85
CA ILE A 64 -14.74 -8.55 -7.15
C ILE A 64 -13.78 -9.53 -7.84
N LEU A 65 -13.75 -9.55 -9.18
CA LEU A 65 -12.80 -10.37 -9.94
C LEU A 65 -11.35 -9.87 -9.74
N ASP A 66 -11.17 -8.55 -9.68
CA ASP A 66 -9.87 -7.93 -9.42
C ASP A 66 -9.37 -8.19 -7.99
N ALA A 67 -10.27 -8.47 -7.04
CA ALA A 67 -9.90 -8.79 -5.66
C ALA A 67 -9.32 -10.21 -5.47
N ILE A 68 -9.37 -11.08 -6.50
CA ILE A 68 -8.88 -12.45 -6.40
C ILE A 68 -7.33 -12.43 -6.32
N PRO A 69 -6.69 -13.06 -5.31
CA PRO A 69 -5.24 -13.07 -5.19
C PRO A 69 -4.54 -13.60 -6.45
N PHE A 70 -3.50 -12.87 -6.90
CA PHE A 70 -2.72 -13.11 -8.13
C PHE A 70 -3.50 -12.98 -9.44
N PHE A 71 -4.66 -13.62 -9.55
CA PHE A 71 -5.51 -13.59 -10.74
C PHE A 71 -6.11 -12.20 -11.01
N GLY A 72 -6.42 -11.46 -9.95
CA GLY A 72 -7.04 -10.15 -10.02
C GLY A 72 -6.22 -9.10 -10.76
N LEU A 73 -4.88 -9.19 -10.75
CA LEU A 73 -4.04 -8.30 -11.57
C LEU A 73 -4.17 -8.58 -13.06
N ALA A 74 -4.35 -9.84 -13.46
CA ALA A 74 -4.61 -10.17 -14.86
C ALA A 74 -6.01 -9.69 -15.29
N MET A 75 -7.00 -9.82 -14.39
CA MET A 75 -8.36 -9.31 -14.62
C MET A 75 -8.40 -7.79 -14.73
N LEU A 76 -7.69 -7.07 -13.86
CA LEU A 76 -7.52 -5.62 -13.94
C LEU A 76 -6.94 -5.22 -15.30
N GLY A 77 -5.89 -5.92 -15.75
CA GLY A 77 -5.30 -5.66 -17.06
C GLY A 77 -6.30 -5.88 -18.20
N PHE A 78 -7.04 -6.99 -18.16
CA PHE A 78 -8.05 -7.32 -19.15
C PHE A 78 -9.19 -6.29 -19.19
N SER A 79 -9.77 -5.94 -18.03
CA SER A 79 -10.87 -4.97 -17.94
C SER A 79 -10.43 -3.59 -18.40
N MET A 80 -9.23 -3.14 -18.03
CA MET A 80 -8.71 -1.83 -18.47
C MET A 80 -8.46 -1.79 -19.98
N ILE A 81 -7.93 -2.87 -20.57
CA ILE A 81 -7.75 -2.97 -22.02
C ILE A 81 -9.12 -2.94 -22.73
N ASP A 82 -10.09 -3.71 -22.25
CA ASP A 82 -11.43 -3.79 -22.86
C ASP A 82 -12.17 -2.44 -22.80
N THR A 83 -12.13 -1.76 -21.65
CA THR A 83 -12.69 -0.41 -21.48
C THR A 83 -11.99 0.61 -22.39
N ALA A 84 -10.66 0.58 -22.47
CA ALA A 84 -9.89 1.49 -23.32
C ALA A 84 -10.14 1.24 -24.83
N LEU A 85 -10.26 -0.02 -25.24
CA LEU A 85 -10.61 -0.38 -26.63
C LEU A 85 -12.03 0.05 -26.98
N THR A 86 -12.97 -0.13 -26.06
CA THR A 86 -14.36 0.31 -26.23
C THR A 86 -14.44 1.83 -26.37
N LEU A 87 -13.73 2.57 -25.50
CA LEU A 87 -13.61 4.03 -25.59
C LEU A 87 -12.98 4.45 -26.92
N SER A 88 -11.85 3.86 -27.30
CA SER A 88 -11.18 4.18 -28.57
C SER A 88 -12.07 3.90 -29.78
N ALA A 89 -12.79 2.76 -29.79
CA ALA A 89 -13.76 2.41 -30.83
C ALA A 89 -14.89 3.44 -30.95
N TYR A 90 -15.49 3.81 -29.82
CA TYR A 90 -16.55 4.80 -29.78
C TYR A 90 -16.05 6.18 -30.23
N SER A 91 -14.97 6.70 -29.64
CA SER A 91 -14.41 8.01 -29.98
C SER A 91 -14.01 8.10 -31.45
N THR A 92 -13.33 7.07 -31.98
CA THR A 92 -12.92 7.01 -33.38
C THR A 92 -14.13 7.05 -34.32
N SER A 93 -15.25 6.39 -33.96
CA SER A 93 -16.49 6.45 -34.73
C SER A 93 -17.11 7.85 -34.80
N GLN A 94 -16.81 8.71 -33.82
CA GLN A 94 -17.22 10.12 -33.75
C GLN A 94 -16.17 11.07 -34.33
N GLY A 95 -15.09 10.56 -34.92
CA GLY A 95 -13.98 11.38 -35.45
C GLY A 95 -13.10 12.02 -34.36
N VAL A 96 -13.18 11.54 -33.12
CA VAL A 96 -12.38 12.03 -31.98
C VAL A 96 -11.32 10.99 -31.61
N SER A 97 -10.12 11.46 -31.27
CA SER A 97 -9.06 10.56 -30.78
C SER A 97 -9.44 9.96 -29.41
N GLY A 98 -9.30 8.63 -29.27
CA GLY A 98 -9.51 7.94 -28.00
C GLY A 98 -8.62 8.48 -26.87
N LEU A 99 -7.39 8.93 -27.18
CA LEU A 99 -6.52 9.59 -26.20
C LEU A 99 -7.18 10.85 -25.62
N ILE A 100 -7.74 11.69 -26.48
CA ILE A 100 -8.39 12.94 -26.07
C ILE A 100 -9.57 12.61 -25.17
N SER A 101 -10.43 11.66 -25.58
CA SER A 101 -11.57 11.23 -24.76
C SER A 101 -11.13 10.66 -23.41
N SER A 102 -10.06 9.84 -23.37
CA SER A 102 -9.54 9.27 -22.12
C SER A 102 -9.04 10.35 -21.16
N ILE A 103 -8.35 11.38 -21.67
CA ILE A 103 -7.88 12.51 -20.85
C ILE A 103 -9.07 13.28 -20.30
N PHE A 104 -10.09 13.58 -21.12
CA PHE A 104 -11.29 14.26 -20.66
C PHE A 104 -12.04 13.46 -19.58
N LEU A 105 -12.20 12.15 -19.76
CA LEU A 105 -12.80 11.29 -18.73
C LEU A 105 -12.01 11.35 -17.41
N LEU A 106 -10.68 11.25 -17.48
CA LEU A 106 -9.79 11.36 -16.32
C LEU A 106 -9.82 12.74 -15.64
N THR A 107 -10.47 13.76 -16.21
CA THR A 107 -10.68 15.05 -15.52
C THR A 107 -12.01 15.13 -14.77
N LEU A 108 -12.91 14.16 -14.96
CA LEU A 108 -14.16 14.07 -14.23
C LEU A 108 -13.95 13.34 -12.89
N PRO A 109 -14.66 13.74 -11.82
CA PRO A 109 -14.44 13.17 -10.50
C PRO A 109 -14.88 11.72 -10.36
N HIS A 110 -15.85 11.20 -11.16
CA HIS A 110 -16.18 9.78 -11.11
C HIS A 110 -14.94 8.90 -11.38
N SER A 111 -14.09 9.27 -12.35
CA SER A 111 -12.88 8.51 -12.71
C SER A 111 -11.88 8.45 -11.55
N TRP A 112 -11.77 9.51 -10.73
CA TRP A 112 -10.90 9.57 -9.55
C TRP A 112 -11.47 8.87 -8.31
N LEU A 113 -12.71 8.40 -8.37
CA LEU A 113 -13.32 7.53 -7.36
C LEU A 113 -13.31 6.08 -7.86
N GLU A 114 -13.66 5.86 -9.12
CA GLU A 114 -13.80 4.53 -9.69
C GLU A 114 -12.45 3.83 -9.88
N LEU A 115 -11.49 4.45 -10.56
CA LEU A 115 -10.21 3.82 -10.88
C LEU A 115 -9.45 3.36 -9.62
N PRO A 116 -9.27 4.21 -8.57
CA PRO A 116 -8.64 3.77 -7.34
C PRO A 116 -9.32 2.57 -6.67
N SER A 117 -10.63 2.37 -6.86
CA SER A 117 -11.35 1.24 -6.28
C SER A 117 -10.90 -0.11 -6.88
N TYR A 118 -10.60 -0.15 -8.19
CA TYR A 118 -10.04 -1.33 -8.87
C TYR A 118 -8.60 -1.58 -8.42
N ALA A 119 -7.79 -0.52 -8.29
CA ALA A 119 -6.45 -0.61 -7.73
C ALA A 119 -6.45 -1.10 -6.26
N ILE A 120 -7.44 -0.68 -5.46
CA ILE A 120 -7.66 -1.17 -4.09
C ILE A 120 -8.00 -2.66 -4.11
N ALA A 121 -8.89 -3.09 -5.01
CA ALA A 121 -9.27 -4.49 -5.17
C ALA A 121 -8.04 -5.35 -5.51
N ALA A 122 -7.37 -5.05 -6.63
CA ALA A 122 -6.19 -5.77 -7.11
C ALA A 122 -5.03 -5.75 -6.12
N GLY A 123 -4.72 -4.57 -5.56
CA GLY A 123 -3.65 -4.40 -4.59
C GLY A 123 -3.90 -5.16 -3.28
N SER A 124 -5.15 -5.16 -2.79
CA SER A 124 -5.54 -5.89 -1.58
C SER A 124 -5.59 -7.40 -1.81
N GLY A 125 -6.10 -7.85 -2.97
CA GLY A 125 -6.08 -9.25 -3.38
C GLY A 125 -4.67 -9.81 -3.47
N LEU A 126 -3.77 -9.11 -4.17
CA LEU A 126 -2.35 -9.48 -4.24
C LEU A 126 -1.71 -9.47 -2.84
N TYR A 127 -2.01 -8.48 -2.00
CA TYR A 127 -1.51 -8.43 -0.62
C TYR A 127 -1.90 -9.67 0.19
N ILE A 128 -3.15 -10.15 0.07
CA ILE A 128 -3.62 -11.38 0.73
C ILE A 128 -2.80 -12.57 0.27
N GLY A 129 -2.52 -12.68 -1.04
CA GLY A 129 -1.70 -13.75 -1.61
C GLY A 129 -0.25 -13.72 -1.12
N LEU A 130 0.39 -12.55 -1.14
CA LEU A 130 1.80 -12.38 -0.77
C LEU A 130 2.04 -12.42 0.75
N ASN A 131 1.11 -11.88 1.54
CA ASN A 131 1.23 -11.78 2.99
C ASN A 131 0.07 -12.47 3.70
N TYR A 132 -0.13 -13.75 3.40
CA TYR A 132 -1.22 -14.57 3.93
C TYR A 132 -1.33 -14.58 5.46
N LYS A 133 -0.25 -14.28 6.21
CA LYS A 133 -0.27 -14.19 7.68
C LYS A 133 -0.98 -12.92 8.20
N ASP A 134 -1.06 -11.87 7.39
CA ASP A 134 -1.79 -10.62 7.68
C ASP A 134 -2.98 -10.42 6.72
N TRP A 135 -3.58 -11.52 6.25
CA TRP A 135 -4.70 -11.49 5.29
C TRP A 135 -5.87 -10.60 5.74
N LYS A 136 -6.10 -10.50 7.05
CA LYS A 136 -7.16 -9.68 7.65
C LYS A 136 -7.05 -8.21 7.26
N ARG A 137 -5.84 -7.68 7.13
CA ARG A 137 -5.61 -6.30 6.66
C ARG A 137 -6.08 -6.13 5.22
N GLY A 138 -5.76 -7.08 4.35
CA GLY A 138 -6.22 -7.06 2.96
C GLY A 138 -7.75 -7.10 2.90
N VAL A 139 -8.38 -8.02 3.62
CA VAL A 139 -9.85 -8.15 3.66
C VAL A 139 -10.52 -6.90 4.23
N LEU A 140 -9.99 -6.29 5.29
CA LEU A 140 -10.52 -5.03 5.82
C LEU A 140 -10.41 -3.89 4.79
N THR A 141 -9.32 -3.87 4.00
CA THR A 141 -9.11 -2.86 2.96
C THR A 141 -10.08 -3.05 1.79
N LEU A 142 -10.47 -4.28 1.46
CA LEU A 142 -11.48 -4.59 0.44
C LEU A 142 -12.87 -4.01 0.75
N ILE A 143 -13.18 -3.65 1.99
CA ILE A 143 -14.45 -3.00 2.36
C ILE A 143 -14.56 -1.59 1.74
N ILE A 144 -13.43 -0.95 1.45
CA ILE A 144 -13.40 0.40 0.87
C ILE A 144 -13.92 0.36 -0.57
N MET A 145 -13.54 -0.66 -1.34
CA MET A 145 -13.89 -0.82 -2.75
C MET A 145 -15.40 -0.68 -3.03
N PRO A 146 -16.33 -1.43 -2.40
CA PRO A 146 -17.74 -1.31 -2.70
C PRO A 146 -18.34 0.03 -2.25
N ILE A 147 -17.79 0.66 -1.20
CA ILE A 147 -18.23 1.97 -0.73
C ILE A 147 -17.82 3.04 -1.76
N GLU A 148 -16.57 2.99 -2.19
CA GLU A 148 -16.00 3.91 -3.17
C GLU A 148 -16.70 3.78 -4.53
N LEU A 149 -16.92 2.56 -5.02
CA LEU A 149 -17.68 2.31 -6.25
C LEU A 149 -19.11 2.83 -6.20
N LEU A 150 -19.79 2.68 -5.07
CA LEU A 150 -21.15 3.19 -4.91
C LEU A 150 -21.16 4.73 -5.03
N VAL A 151 -20.19 5.38 -4.37
CA VAL A 151 -20.03 6.84 -4.43
C VAL A 151 -19.67 7.28 -5.84
N ALA A 152 -18.74 6.60 -6.51
CA ALA A 152 -18.37 6.86 -7.91
C ALA A 152 -19.60 6.77 -8.83
N ALA A 153 -20.41 5.73 -8.69
CA ALA A 153 -21.61 5.52 -9.51
C ALA A 153 -22.67 6.60 -9.29
N PHE A 154 -22.83 7.12 -8.07
CA PHE A 154 -23.69 8.27 -7.82
C PHE A 154 -23.15 9.54 -8.48
N VAL A 155 -21.83 9.77 -8.41
CA VAL A 155 -21.17 10.92 -9.04
C VAL A 155 -21.31 10.86 -10.56
N GLU A 156 -21.02 9.73 -11.18
CA GLU A 156 -21.17 9.52 -12.62
C GLU A 156 -22.63 9.68 -13.07
N SER A 157 -23.57 9.08 -12.32
CA SER A 157 -24.99 9.21 -12.62
C SER A 157 -25.47 10.67 -12.56
N SER A 158 -24.96 11.46 -11.61
CA SER A 158 -25.24 12.90 -11.57
C SER A 158 -24.57 13.68 -12.69
N GLU A 159 -23.35 13.34 -13.11
CA GLU A 159 -22.69 13.97 -14.25
C GLU A 159 -23.49 13.80 -15.53
N ILE A 160 -23.92 12.56 -15.80
CA ILE A 160 -24.78 12.26 -16.95
C ILE A 160 -26.10 13.03 -16.84
N SER A 161 -26.67 13.15 -15.64
CA SER A 161 -27.93 13.90 -15.44
C SER A 161 -27.76 15.40 -15.69
N ILE A 162 -26.63 15.97 -15.29
CA ILE A 162 -26.27 17.38 -15.53
C ILE A 162 -26.07 17.62 -17.03
N GLU A 163 -25.33 16.74 -17.70
CA GLU A 163 -25.08 16.82 -19.14
C GLU A 163 -26.38 16.73 -19.95
N LEU A 164 -27.28 15.80 -19.62
CA LEU A 164 -28.59 15.67 -20.26
C LEU A 164 -29.48 16.91 -20.07
N ALA A 165 -29.28 17.67 -18.99
CA ALA A 165 -29.96 18.93 -18.75
C ALA A 165 -29.29 20.14 -19.45
N GLY A 166 -28.23 19.90 -20.25
CA GLY A 166 -27.43 20.94 -20.91
C GLY A 166 -26.46 21.65 -19.97
N GLY A 167 -26.23 21.11 -18.78
CA GLY A 167 -25.30 21.64 -17.79
C GLY A 167 -23.86 21.17 -18.00
N ASN A 168 -22.94 21.79 -17.27
CA ASN A 168 -21.53 21.42 -17.28
C ASN A 168 -21.25 20.29 -16.25
N PRO A 169 -20.84 19.08 -16.66
CA PRO A 169 -20.61 17.97 -15.75
C PRO A 169 -19.50 18.26 -14.70
N TYR A 170 -18.56 19.17 -14.96
CA TYR A 170 -17.52 19.56 -14.00
C TYR A 170 -18.06 20.19 -12.70
N ILE A 171 -19.34 20.59 -12.66
CA ILE A 171 -20.01 21.00 -11.40
C ILE A 171 -20.01 19.84 -10.39
N SER A 172 -19.89 18.58 -10.85
CA SER A 172 -19.82 17.41 -9.99
C SER A 172 -18.63 17.41 -9.02
N TRP A 173 -17.55 18.15 -9.33
CA TRP A 173 -16.41 18.31 -8.43
C TRP A 173 -16.80 18.90 -7.06
N ALA A 174 -17.88 19.68 -6.99
CA ALA A 174 -18.37 20.25 -5.73
C ALA A 174 -18.69 19.19 -4.68
N TYR A 175 -19.14 18.00 -5.09
CA TYR A 175 -19.38 16.86 -4.21
C TYR A 175 -18.39 15.71 -4.42
N GLY A 176 -17.75 15.59 -5.59
CA GLY A 176 -16.69 14.63 -5.87
C GLY A 176 -15.42 14.84 -5.03
N ALA A 177 -14.94 16.08 -4.89
CA ALA A 177 -13.73 16.33 -4.09
C ALA A 177 -13.92 16.00 -2.59
N PRO A 178 -15.02 16.41 -1.91
CA PRO A 178 -15.30 15.96 -0.55
C PRO A 178 -15.42 14.43 -0.43
N ALA A 179 -16.01 13.77 -1.44
CA ALA A 179 -16.12 12.31 -1.46
C ALA A 179 -14.72 11.63 -1.49
N ILE A 180 -13.82 12.09 -2.37
CA ILE A 180 -12.43 11.58 -2.44
C ILE A 180 -11.73 11.77 -1.09
N ALA A 181 -11.84 12.95 -0.48
CA ALA A 181 -11.26 13.19 0.85
C ALA A 181 -11.84 12.23 1.91
N GLY A 182 -13.14 11.97 1.86
CA GLY A 182 -13.83 11.00 2.73
C GLY A 182 -13.29 9.58 2.56
N ILE A 183 -13.07 9.11 1.32
CA ILE A 183 -12.49 7.80 1.04
C ILE A 183 -11.06 7.69 1.55
N VAL A 184 -10.24 8.73 1.37
CA VAL A 184 -8.87 8.76 1.91
C VAL A 184 -8.88 8.66 3.44
N LEU A 185 -9.77 9.38 4.12
CA LEU A 185 -9.93 9.28 5.58
C LEU A 185 -10.40 7.89 6.01
N LEU A 186 -11.35 7.30 5.28
CA LEU A 186 -11.82 5.93 5.50
C LEU A 186 -10.67 4.92 5.36
N TYR A 187 -9.83 5.08 4.34
CA TYR A 187 -8.64 4.24 4.17
C TYR A 187 -7.71 4.33 5.39
N TYR A 188 -7.37 5.53 5.86
CA TYR A 188 -6.54 5.68 7.06
C TYR A 188 -7.19 5.06 8.30
N PHE A 189 -8.50 5.22 8.46
CA PHE A 189 -9.26 4.62 9.55
C PHE A 189 -9.19 3.08 9.51
N ILE A 190 -9.43 2.47 8.35
CA ILE A 190 -9.35 1.03 8.14
C ILE A 190 -7.94 0.50 8.40
N GLN A 191 -6.90 1.21 7.95
CA GLN A 191 -5.52 0.82 8.21
C GLN A 191 -5.17 0.84 9.70
N LYS A 192 -5.71 1.80 10.47
CA LYS A 192 -5.56 1.86 11.93
C LYS A 192 -6.32 0.73 12.64
N LEU A 193 -7.49 0.34 12.13
CA LEU A 193 -8.22 -0.83 12.64
C LEU A 193 -7.46 -2.14 12.36
N ALA A 194 -6.92 -2.29 11.15
CA ALA A 194 -6.13 -3.45 10.78
C ALA A 194 -4.87 -3.63 11.64
N ASP A 195 -4.25 -2.53 12.11
CA ASP A 195 -3.14 -2.61 13.06
C ASP A 195 -3.56 -3.25 14.38
N LYS A 196 -4.72 -2.86 14.91
CA LYS A 196 -5.25 -3.45 16.14
C LYS A 196 -5.51 -4.95 15.96
N VAL A 197 -6.07 -5.35 14.83
CA VAL A 197 -6.45 -6.75 14.56
C VAL A 197 -5.24 -7.66 14.26
N SER A 198 -4.22 -7.13 13.57
CA SER A 198 -3.02 -7.88 13.18
C SER A 198 -2.07 -8.16 14.35
N ILE A 199 -2.06 -7.31 15.39
CA ILE A 199 -1.23 -7.49 16.59
C ILE A 199 -1.70 -8.68 17.45
N PHE A 200 -2.99 -9.03 17.45
CA PHE A 200 -3.52 -10.17 18.23
C PHE A 200 -3.11 -11.55 17.70
N GLY A 201 -2.49 -11.64 16.51
CA GLY A 201 -1.94 -12.88 15.95
C GLY A 201 -0.53 -13.23 16.45
N LYS A 202 0.20 -12.27 17.03
CA LYS A 202 1.47 -12.51 17.72
C LYS A 202 1.22 -12.60 19.22
N LYS A 203 0.54 -13.67 19.67
CA LYS A 203 0.84 -14.16 21.03
C LYS A 203 2.33 -14.43 21.03
N ALA A 204 3.07 -13.68 21.84
CA ALA A 204 4.43 -14.06 22.19
C ALA A 204 4.38 -15.53 22.58
N THR A 205 5.07 -16.38 21.83
CA THR A 205 5.43 -17.70 22.32
C THR A 205 6.37 -17.43 23.49
N THR A 206 5.77 -17.17 24.65
CA THR A 206 6.44 -17.33 25.92
C THR A 206 6.68 -18.82 26.02
N THR A 207 7.82 -19.25 25.49
CA THR A 207 8.35 -20.58 25.74
C THR A 207 8.60 -20.60 27.24
N THR A 208 7.61 -21.08 28.00
CA THR A 208 7.77 -21.41 29.42
C THR A 208 8.66 -22.65 29.48
N GLN A 209 9.96 -22.48 29.22
CA GLN A 209 10.95 -23.42 29.70
C GLN A 209 11.01 -23.24 31.20
N SER A 210 10.37 -24.18 31.91
CA SER A 210 10.68 -24.52 33.28
C SER A 210 12.18 -24.78 33.38
N SER A 211 12.91 -23.79 33.87
CA SER A 211 14.30 -23.94 34.26
C SER A 211 14.43 -23.34 35.65
N LYS A 212 14.87 -24.20 36.57
CA LYS A 212 15.17 -23.89 37.97
C LYS A 212 15.92 -22.56 38.07
N ALA A 213 15.51 -21.76 39.05
CA ALA A 213 16.04 -20.46 39.39
C ALA A 213 17.59 -20.43 39.31
N SER A 214 18.07 -19.89 38.20
CA SER A 214 19.37 -19.23 38.09
C SER A 214 19.10 -17.73 38.01
N PRO A 215 19.98 -16.88 38.55
CA PRO A 215 19.75 -15.44 38.65
C PRO A 215 19.37 -14.87 37.29
N VAL A 216 18.35 -14.01 37.29
CA VAL A 216 17.78 -13.34 36.11
C VAL A 216 18.86 -12.49 35.46
N ILE A 217 19.59 -13.07 34.51
CA ILE A 217 20.43 -12.35 33.55
C ILE A 217 19.49 -11.90 32.44
N THR A 218 19.33 -10.59 32.28
CA THR A 218 18.46 -9.99 31.27
C THR A 218 18.96 -10.35 29.87
N PRO A 219 18.10 -10.72 28.89
CA PRO A 219 18.51 -11.16 27.54
C PRO A 219 19.46 -10.22 26.78
N GLN A 220 19.54 -8.96 27.20
CA GLN A 220 20.40 -7.94 26.62
C GLN A 220 21.89 -8.13 26.97
N GLN A 221 22.20 -8.65 28.17
CA GLN A 221 23.59 -8.89 28.60
C GLN A 221 24.22 -10.06 27.83
N ASP A 222 23.42 -11.01 27.37
CA ASP A 222 23.88 -12.21 26.68
C ASP A 222 24.48 -11.90 25.30
N PHE A 223 23.88 -11.02 24.50
CA PHE A 223 24.39 -10.73 23.16
C PHE A 223 25.74 -10.01 23.17
N TRP A 224 25.94 -9.07 24.10
CA TRP A 224 27.22 -8.36 24.21
C TRP A 224 28.34 -9.30 24.65
N LYS A 225 28.08 -10.12 25.67
CA LYS A 225 29.06 -11.09 26.16
C LYS A 225 29.39 -12.14 25.09
N LYS A 226 28.37 -12.65 24.39
CA LYS A 226 28.54 -13.56 23.25
C LYS A 226 29.40 -12.94 22.14
N ALA A 227 29.23 -11.65 21.87
CA ALA A 227 30.05 -10.93 20.91
C ALA A 227 31.52 -10.86 21.35
N GLU A 228 31.78 -10.54 22.61
CA GLU A 228 33.14 -10.51 23.18
C GLU A 228 33.80 -11.89 23.19
N ASP A 229 33.04 -12.95 23.47
CA ASP A 229 33.56 -14.32 23.47
C ASP A 229 33.90 -14.79 22.05
N ALA A 230 33.08 -14.45 21.05
CA ALA A 230 33.37 -14.71 19.64
C ALA A 230 34.57 -13.90 19.13
N GLU A 231 34.73 -12.66 19.59
CA GLU A 231 35.89 -11.83 19.27
C GLU A 231 37.18 -12.45 19.82
N LYS A 232 37.16 -12.90 21.08
CA LYS A 232 38.32 -13.55 21.73
C LYS A 232 38.72 -14.87 21.05
N SER A 233 37.76 -15.59 20.48
CA SER A 233 38.04 -16.82 19.73
C SER A 233 38.52 -16.58 18.30
N GLY A 234 38.58 -15.31 17.86
CA GLY A 234 38.96 -14.94 16.50
C GLY A 234 37.81 -15.04 15.48
N ASP A 235 36.60 -15.40 15.90
CA ASP A 235 35.41 -15.40 15.04
C ASP A 235 34.82 -13.99 14.92
N LEU A 236 35.48 -13.14 14.14
CA LEU A 236 35.07 -11.76 13.93
C LEU A 236 33.69 -11.65 13.27
N THR A 237 33.31 -12.62 12.42
CA THR A 237 31.99 -12.63 11.78
C THR A 237 30.89 -12.93 12.81
N GLY A 238 31.10 -13.93 13.66
CA GLY A 238 30.20 -14.24 14.78
C GLY A 238 30.11 -13.08 15.79
N ALA A 239 31.22 -12.40 16.04
CA ALA A 239 31.26 -11.21 16.88
C ALA A 239 30.44 -10.05 16.27
N MET A 240 30.60 -9.75 14.98
CA MET A 240 29.83 -8.71 14.28
C MET A 240 28.32 -8.97 14.34
N ASN A 241 27.89 -10.21 14.07
CA ASN A 241 26.48 -10.59 14.16
C ASN A 241 25.93 -10.37 15.58
N SER A 242 26.67 -10.81 16.59
CA SER A 242 26.23 -10.69 17.98
C SER A 242 26.18 -9.23 18.47
N TYR A 243 27.15 -8.40 18.07
CA TYR A 243 27.12 -6.95 18.35
C TYR A 243 25.99 -6.23 17.62
N TRP A 244 25.69 -6.62 16.39
CA TRP A 244 24.60 -6.05 15.60
C TRP A 244 23.23 -6.38 16.21
N ASP A 245 23.01 -7.64 16.58
CA ASP A 245 21.78 -8.08 17.26
C ASP A 245 21.61 -7.36 18.61
N TYR A 246 22.70 -7.19 19.35
CA TYR A 246 22.70 -6.41 20.60
C TYR A 246 22.22 -4.99 20.36
N ILE A 247 22.78 -4.27 19.38
CA ILE A 247 22.44 -2.85 19.22
C ILE A 247 21.01 -2.64 18.72
N LEU A 248 20.50 -3.52 17.86
CA LEU A 248 19.10 -3.49 17.44
C LEU A 248 18.18 -3.69 18.65
N ASN A 249 18.53 -4.58 19.58
CA ASN A 249 17.76 -4.76 20.81
C ASN A 249 17.78 -3.51 21.72
N VAL A 250 18.95 -2.87 21.86
CA VAL A 250 19.10 -1.62 22.62
C VAL A 250 18.20 -0.52 22.04
N ILE A 251 18.28 -0.25 20.74
CA ILE A 251 17.48 0.79 20.08
C ILE A 251 15.99 0.46 20.18
N PHE A 252 15.61 -0.81 20.01
CA PHE A 252 14.23 -1.26 20.15
C PHE A 252 13.67 -0.96 21.56
N ASN A 253 14.39 -1.33 22.61
CA ASN A 253 13.97 -1.08 23.99
C ASN A 253 13.93 0.42 24.31
N TYR A 254 14.91 1.17 23.80
CA TYR A 254 14.92 2.63 23.93
C TYR A 254 13.68 3.27 23.30
N GLY A 255 13.34 2.86 22.07
CA GLY A 255 12.14 3.33 21.36
C GLY A 255 10.85 3.07 22.12
N ILE A 256 10.71 1.89 22.72
CA ILE A 256 9.54 1.55 23.55
C ILE A 256 9.52 2.41 24.83
N LYS A 257 10.64 2.49 25.55
CA LYS A 257 10.72 3.16 26.86
C LYS A 257 10.56 4.67 26.76
N LYS A 258 11.12 5.30 25.72
CA LYS A 258 11.14 6.77 25.58
C LYS A 258 10.03 7.32 24.70
N PHE A 259 9.61 6.58 23.67
CA PHE A 259 8.69 7.09 22.66
C PHE A 259 7.42 6.26 22.49
N THR A 260 7.25 5.20 23.30
CA THR A 260 6.15 4.23 23.15
C THR A 260 6.06 3.69 21.70
N PHE A 261 7.21 3.60 21.03
CA PHE A 261 7.34 3.27 19.62
C PHE A 261 8.11 1.97 19.45
N LYS A 262 7.53 1.02 18.71
CA LYS A 262 8.08 -0.33 18.52
C LYS A 262 8.63 -0.48 17.11
N PRO A 263 9.95 -0.38 16.89
CA PRO A 263 10.51 -0.50 15.55
C PRO A 263 10.37 -1.93 15.01
N VAL A 264 10.01 -2.05 13.74
CA VAL A 264 9.85 -3.34 13.03
C VAL A 264 10.62 -3.41 11.71
N SER A 265 11.09 -2.28 11.21
CA SER A 265 11.90 -2.14 9.99
C SER A 265 13.17 -1.32 10.28
N VAL A 266 14.15 -1.37 9.38
CA VAL A 266 15.40 -0.60 9.48
C VAL A 266 15.10 0.90 9.58
N GLU A 267 14.16 1.39 8.78
CA GLU A 267 13.70 2.78 8.77
C GLU A 267 13.09 3.21 10.11
N ASP A 268 12.44 2.28 10.82
CA ASP A 268 11.92 2.54 12.16
C ASP A 268 13.06 2.72 13.18
N TYR A 269 14.18 2.00 13.05
CA TYR A 269 15.35 2.21 13.90
C TYR A 269 15.93 3.61 13.69
N TYR A 270 16.05 4.08 12.45
CA TYR A 270 16.42 5.48 12.16
C TYR A 270 15.43 6.46 12.78
N THR A 271 14.14 6.17 12.72
CA THR A 271 13.11 7.02 13.32
C THR A 271 13.29 7.14 14.84
N VAL A 272 13.66 6.05 15.53
CA VAL A 272 13.98 6.11 16.97
C VAL A 272 15.19 7.01 17.22
N LEU A 273 16.27 6.84 16.44
CA LEU A 273 17.49 7.61 16.60
C LEU A 273 17.28 9.11 16.30
N ILE A 274 16.56 9.46 15.23
CA ILE A 274 16.24 10.84 14.88
C ILE A 274 15.43 11.52 15.99
N LYS A 275 14.49 10.80 16.62
CA LYS A 275 13.68 11.33 17.73
C LYS A 275 14.49 11.65 18.99
N THR A 276 15.72 11.16 19.12
CA THR A 276 16.61 11.57 20.22
C THR A 276 17.11 13.01 20.06
N GLY A 277 17.10 13.55 18.84
CA GLY A 277 17.70 14.85 18.51
C GLY A 277 19.22 14.82 18.36
N ASP A 278 19.87 13.66 18.47
CA ASP A 278 21.33 13.51 18.35
C ASP A 278 21.71 12.89 17.00
N ASN A 279 22.15 13.74 16.06
CA ASN A 279 22.59 13.33 14.73
C ASN A 279 23.81 12.40 14.75
N THR A 280 24.62 12.42 15.82
CA THR A 280 25.79 11.55 15.91
C THR A 280 25.37 10.09 16.08
N LEU A 281 24.22 9.80 16.70
CA LEU A 281 23.69 8.45 16.81
C LEU A 281 23.28 7.90 15.44
N VAL A 282 22.68 8.73 14.60
CA VAL A 282 22.32 8.34 13.22
C VAL A 282 23.57 7.98 12.42
N GLN A 283 24.59 8.84 12.47
CA GLN A 283 25.87 8.62 11.77
C GLN A 283 26.58 7.34 12.23
N ASN A 284 26.67 7.10 13.54
CA ASN A 284 27.32 5.89 14.07
C ASN A 284 26.53 4.63 13.67
N PHE A 285 25.20 4.69 13.66
CA PHE A 285 24.36 3.59 13.22
C PHE A 285 24.54 3.31 11.72
N ASP A 286 24.58 4.34 10.89
CA ASP A 286 24.87 4.24 9.45
C ASP A 286 26.23 3.59 9.17
N ASN A 287 27.27 4.07 9.84
CA ASN A 287 28.62 3.54 9.67
C ASN A 287 28.71 2.06 10.08
N ALA A 288 28.17 1.71 11.26
CA ALA A 288 28.13 0.33 11.72
C ALA A 288 27.34 -0.56 10.75
N ARG A 289 26.19 -0.09 10.26
CA ARG A 289 25.36 -0.82 9.29
C ARG A 289 26.10 -1.08 7.99
N ASN A 290 26.80 -0.08 7.45
CA ASN A 290 27.51 -0.21 6.18
C ASN A 290 28.65 -1.25 6.28
N ILE A 291 29.41 -1.25 7.38
CA ILE A 291 30.46 -2.26 7.63
C ILE A 291 29.83 -3.64 7.84
N TYR A 292 28.71 -3.72 8.56
CA TYR A 292 27.99 -4.98 8.78
C TYR A 292 27.50 -5.60 7.46
N LEU A 293 26.88 -4.80 6.59
CA LEU A 293 26.32 -5.27 5.33
C LEU A 293 27.39 -5.67 4.30
N SER A 294 28.55 -5.00 4.30
CA SER A 294 29.68 -5.39 3.45
C SER A 294 30.38 -6.66 3.95
N LYS A 295 30.12 -7.10 5.19
CA LYS A 295 30.81 -8.21 5.87
C LYS A 295 32.34 -8.01 5.92
N ASP A 296 32.77 -6.75 5.96
CA ASP A 296 34.19 -6.40 5.94
C ASP A 296 34.80 -6.51 7.35
N THR A 297 35.33 -7.70 7.66
CA THR A 297 35.97 -7.98 8.95
C THR A 297 37.27 -7.20 9.16
N SER A 298 37.89 -6.64 8.12
CA SER A 298 39.08 -5.79 8.27
C SER A 298 38.76 -4.48 9.00
N ARG A 299 37.49 -4.03 8.95
CA ARG A 299 36.97 -2.84 9.63
C ARG A 299 36.25 -3.17 10.94
N PHE A 300 36.52 -4.34 11.53
CA PHE A 300 35.86 -4.78 12.76
C PHE A 300 36.03 -3.80 13.93
N SER A 301 37.23 -3.22 14.10
CA SER A 301 37.50 -2.26 15.19
C SER A 301 36.62 -1.01 15.06
N GLU A 302 36.53 -0.46 13.85
CA GLU A 302 35.68 0.71 13.55
C GLU A 302 34.20 0.38 13.78
N PHE A 303 33.74 -0.80 13.31
CA PHE A 303 32.38 -1.28 13.58
C PHE A 303 32.08 -1.34 15.09
N LYS A 304 32.98 -1.96 15.86
CA LYS A 304 32.83 -2.11 17.31
C LYS A 304 32.80 -0.77 18.04
N GLU A 305 33.60 0.21 17.61
CA GLU A 305 33.60 1.57 18.17
C GLU A 305 32.26 2.28 17.96
N ASN A 306 31.70 2.22 16.75
CA ASN A 306 30.37 2.78 16.45
C ASN A 306 29.27 2.11 17.29
N ILE A 307 29.31 0.78 17.42
CA ILE A 307 28.36 0.03 18.26
C ILE A 307 28.49 0.40 19.74
N LYS A 308 29.72 0.54 20.25
CA LYS A 308 29.99 0.94 21.63
C LYS A 308 29.49 2.36 21.91
N TYR A 309 29.68 3.29 20.98
CA TYR A 309 29.14 4.65 21.08
C TYR A 309 27.61 4.64 21.24
N LEU A 310 26.92 3.88 20.39
CA LEU A 310 25.46 3.75 20.46
C LEU A 310 25.02 3.10 21.78
N LYS A 311 25.70 2.04 22.23
CA LYS A 311 25.45 1.38 23.52
C LYS A 311 25.54 2.38 24.68
N ASP A 312 26.61 3.15 24.76
CA ASP A 312 26.88 4.03 25.90
C ASP A 312 25.88 5.20 25.95
N LYS A 313 25.41 5.67 24.79
CA LYS A 313 24.42 6.76 24.70
C LYS A 313 22.97 6.32 24.90
N LEU A 314 22.65 5.07 24.57
CA LEU A 314 21.29 4.53 24.63
C LEU A 314 21.05 3.63 25.86
N ALA A 315 22.04 3.43 26.72
CA ALA A 315 21.86 2.75 28.00
C ALA A 315 20.93 3.59 28.91
N VAL A 316 19.69 3.13 29.09
CA VAL A 316 18.65 3.76 29.94
C VAL A 316 18.03 2.76 30.89
#